data_AF-A0A2V9NF03-F1
#
_entry.id   AF-A0A2V9NF03-F1
#
_cell.length_a   1.000
_cell.length_b   1.000
_cell.length_c   1.000
_cell.angle_alpha   90.00
_cell.angle_beta   90.00
_cell.angle_gamma   90.00
#
_symmetry.space_group_name_H-M   'P 1'
#
loop_
_entity.id
_entity.type
_entity.pdbx_description
1 polymer ?
#
loop_
_entity_poly.entity_id
_entity_poly.type
_entity_poly.pdbx_seq_one_letter_code
_entity_poly.pdbx_strand_id
1 'polypeptide(L)'
;GFRDALESAIQVQVDADLVVPVASLPGLIILKLFAWADRKHEKRDAPDILKILTDYADAGNEDRLYADELPILEAAEFDVPIAGARLLGKDARQIATQETSASIAKMLADADLKRELLNQLVQTSPRSDQSYADHCTLLLDSFQRGFTEG
;
A
#
# COMPACT_ATOMS: atom_id res chain seq x y z
N GLY A 1 1.10 -12.34 -7.16
CA GLY A 1 -0.16 -11.72 -6.74
C GLY A 1 -0.91 -12.58 -5.73
N PHE A 2 -1.87 -13.39 -6.18
CA PHE A 2 -2.71 -14.19 -5.28
C PHE A 2 -1.95 -15.25 -4.47
N ARG A 3 -1.00 -15.96 -5.10
CA ARG A 3 -0.15 -16.93 -4.41
C ARG A 3 0.69 -16.27 -3.31
N ASP A 4 1.33 -15.14 -3.62
CA ASP A 4 2.13 -14.35 -2.66
C ASP A 4 1.28 -13.87 -1.46
N ALA A 5 0.04 -13.43 -1.70
CA ALA A 5 -0.89 -13.02 -0.65
C ALA A 5 -1.37 -14.20 0.23
N LEU A 6 -1.50 -15.38 -0.37
CA LEU A 6 -1.86 -16.61 0.34
C LEU A 6 -0.69 -17.14 1.18
N GLU A 7 0.52 -17.11 0.65
CA GLU A 7 1.74 -17.56 1.35
C GLU A 7 2.13 -16.61 2.51
N SER A 8 1.80 -15.32 2.41
CA SER A 8 2.01 -14.32 3.48
C SER A 8 0.80 -14.10 4.39
N ALA A 9 -0.23 -14.95 4.31
CA ALA A 9 -1.44 -14.77 5.10
C ALA A 9 -1.15 -14.85 6.61
N ILE A 10 -1.69 -13.89 7.35
CA ILE A 10 -1.63 -13.84 8.81
C ILE A 10 -2.78 -14.70 9.34
N GLN A 11 -2.48 -15.54 10.32
CA GLN A 11 -3.49 -16.33 11.01
C GLN A 11 -4.25 -15.41 11.98
N VAL A 12 -5.52 -15.16 11.70
CA VAL A 12 -6.39 -14.36 12.57
C VAL A 12 -7.33 -15.30 13.30
N GLN A 13 -7.29 -15.27 14.63
CA GLN A 13 -8.26 -15.97 15.46
C GLN A 13 -9.55 -15.15 15.52
N VAL A 14 -10.63 -15.68 14.93
CA VAL A 14 -11.94 -15.02 14.86
C VAL A 14 -12.85 -15.49 16.00
N ASP A 15 -12.61 -16.69 16.52
CA ASP A 15 -13.27 -17.29 17.70
C ASP A 15 -12.33 -18.29 18.39
N ALA A 16 -12.71 -18.82 19.55
CA ALA A 16 -11.92 -19.78 20.34
C ALA A 16 -11.38 -20.96 19.51
N ASP A 17 -12.18 -21.45 18.54
CA ASP A 17 -11.85 -22.62 17.72
C ASP A 17 -11.69 -22.32 16.21
N LEU A 18 -11.66 -21.04 15.80
CA LEU A 18 -11.58 -20.66 14.38
C LEU A 18 -10.43 -19.70 14.11
N VAL A 19 -9.40 -20.22 13.43
CA VAL A 19 -8.28 -19.46 12.90
C VAL A 19 -8.36 -19.47 11.38
N VAL A 20 -8.41 -18.28 10.77
CA VAL A 20 -8.52 -18.12 9.31
C VAL A 20 -7.26 -17.43 8.78
N PRO A 21 -6.66 -17.93 7.69
CA PRO A 21 -5.61 -17.20 6.99
C PRO A 21 -6.21 -15.97 6.31
N VAL A 22 -5.87 -14.79 6.80
CA VAL A 22 -6.23 -13.50 6.20
C VAL A 22 -5.01 -12.98 5.47
N ALA A 23 -5.16 -12.60 4.20
CA ALA A 23 -4.07 -11.97 3.46
C ALA A 23 -3.55 -10.76 4.25
N SER A 24 -2.23 -10.71 4.45
CA SER A 24 -1.58 -9.57 5.10
C SER A 24 -1.88 -8.27 4.34
N LEU A 25 -1.82 -7.11 5.00
CA LEU A 25 -2.01 -5.82 4.31
C LEU A 25 -1.01 -5.62 3.14
N PRO A 26 0.26 -6.03 3.22
CA PRO A 26 1.17 -6.09 2.07
C PRO A 26 0.67 -6.99 0.93
N GLY A 27 0.10 -8.16 1.25
CA GLY A 27 -0.51 -9.05 0.25
C GLY A 27 -1.77 -8.45 -0.38
N LEU A 28 -2.58 -7.77 0.42
CA LEU A 28 -3.81 -7.11 -0.03
C LEU A 28 -3.53 -5.93 -0.94
N ILE A 29 -2.52 -5.08 -0.64
CA ILE A 29 -2.18 -3.97 -1.53
C ILE A 29 -1.70 -4.47 -2.90
N ILE A 30 -0.89 -5.54 -2.93
CA ILE A 30 -0.47 -6.20 -4.18
C ILE A 30 -1.69 -6.64 -5.00
N LEU A 31 -2.63 -7.32 -4.36
CA LEU A 31 -3.85 -7.79 -5.01
C LEU A 31 -4.71 -6.63 -5.53
N LYS A 32 -4.85 -5.56 -4.75
CA LYS A 32 -5.61 -4.37 -5.13
C LYS A 32 -4.98 -3.64 -6.30
N LEU A 33 -3.65 -3.56 -6.38
CA LEU A 33 -2.94 -2.94 -7.49
C LEU A 33 -3.15 -3.71 -8.80
N PHE A 34 -3.10 -5.05 -8.78
CA PHE A 34 -3.41 -5.84 -9.97
C PHE A 34 -4.89 -5.73 -10.37
N ALA A 35 -5.80 -5.87 -9.41
CA ALA A 35 -7.22 -5.70 -9.66
C ALA A 35 -7.51 -4.33 -10.27
N TRP A 36 -6.93 -3.27 -9.71
CA TRP A 36 -7.04 -1.93 -10.25
C TRP A 36 -6.48 -1.84 -11.68
N ALA A 37 -5.30 -2.40 -11.96
CA ALA A 37 -4.70 -2.34 -13.30
C ALA A 37 -5.60 -3.00 -14.39
N ASP A 38 -6.22 -4.13 -14.03
CA ASP A 38 -7.11 -4.92 -14.90
C ASP A 38 -8.45 -4.21 -15.16
N ARG A 39 -9.04 -3.58 -14.12
CA ARG A 39 -10.36 -2.93 -14.19
C ARG A 39 -10.36 -1.45 -13.80
N LYS A 40 -9.31 -0.72 -14.17
CA LYS A 40 -9.11 0.72 -13.82
C LYS A 40 -10.30 1.61 -14.16
N HIS A 41 -11.09 1.28 -15.17
CA HIS A 41 -12.29 2.03 -15.55
C HIS A 41 -13.44 1.93 -14.55
N GLU A 42 -13.46 0.91 -13.68
CA GLU A 42 -14.49 0.72 -12.66
C GLU A 42 -14.26 1.57 -11.40
N LYS A 43 -13.03 2.07 -11.19
CA LYS A 43 -12.63 2.90 -10.03
C LYS A 43 -12.89 2.30 -8.64
N ARG A 44 -13.16 1.00 -8.56
CA ARG A 44 -13.62 0.33 -7.34
C ARG A 44 -12.52 0.07 -6.32
N ASP A 45 -11.28 -0.09 -6.77
CA ASP A 45 -10.17 -0.45 -5.90
C ASP A 45 -9.46 0.77 -5.30
N ALA A 46 -9.62 1.96 -5.88
CA ALA A 46 -8.97 3.19 -5.41
C ALA A 46 -9.26 3.53 -3.93
N PRO A 47 -10.52 3.42 -3.43
CA PRO A 47 -10.79 3.66 -2.02
C PRO A 47 -10.09 2.68 -1.07
N ASP A 48 -10.02 1.40 -1.47
CA ASP A 48 -9.35 0.37 -0.68
C ASP A 48 -7.84 0.56 -0.69
N ILE A 49 -7.25 0.89 -1.85
CA ILE A 49 -5.82 1.23 -2.00
C ILE A 49 -5.48 2.41 -1.09
N LEU A 50 -6.27 3.49 -1.15
CA LEU A 50 -6.05 4.67 -0.32
C LEU A 50 -6.10 4.31 1.16
N LYS A 51 -7.13 3.56 1.58
CA LYS A 51 -7.30 3.17 2.98
C LYS A 51 -6.11 2.35 3.49
N ILE A 52 -5.63 1.39 2.70
CA ILE A 52 -4.48 0.58 3.09
C ILE A 52 -3.21 1.44 3.17
N LEU A 53 -3.00 2.38 2.23
CA LEU A 53 -1.85 3.29 2.27
C LEU A 53 -1.84 4.18 3.51
N THR A 54 -3.01 4.75 3.85
CA THR A 54 -3.15 5.68 4.98
C THR A 54 -3.04 4.98 6.33
N ASP A 55 -3.66 3.80 6.47
CA ASP A 55 -3.83 3.16 7.78
C ASP A 55 -2.70 2.16 8.12
N TYR A 56 -1.71 1.95 7.24
CA TYR A 56 -0.73 0.86 7.44
C TYR A 56 0.10 1.01 8.72
N ALA A 57 0.48 2.25 9.08
CA ALA A 57 1.18 2.52 10.34
C ALA A 57 0.32 2.11 11.54
N ASP A 58 -0.91 2.63 11.60
CA ASP A 58 -1.87 2.38 12.68
C ASP A 58 -2.33 0.91 12.75
N ALA A 59 -2.16 0.16 11.66
CA ALA A 59 -2.44 -1.28 11.59
C ALA A 59 -1.36 -2.15 12.28
N GLY A 60 -0.84 -1.70 13.42
CA GLY A 60 0.13 -2.43 14.24
C GLY A 60 1.60 -2.25 13.84
N ASN A 61 1.91 -1.25 13.00
CA ASN A 61 3.27 -0.97 12.54
C ASN A 61 3.88 0.31 13.12
N GLU A 62 3.12 1.08 13.90
CA GLU A 62 3.57 2.34 14.50
C GLU A 62 4.78 2.12 15.42
N ASP A 63 4.72 1.17 16.35
CA ASP A 63 5.86 0.84 17.23
C ASP A 63 7.10 0.44 16.42
N ARG A 64 6.92 -0.32 15.34
CA ARG A 64 8.02 -0.73 14.43
C ARG A 64 8.62 0.48 13.70
N LEU A 65 7.82 1.48 13.33
CA LEU A 65 8.31 2.73 12.75
C LEU A 65 9.22 3.48 13.72
N TYR A 66 8.87 3.54 15.00
CA TYR A 66 9.66 4.22 16.02
C TYR A 66 10.89 3.43 16.48
N ALA A 67 10.80 2.09 16.52
CA ALA A 67 11.84 1.23 17.06
C ALA A 67 12.86 0.76 16.00
N ASP A 68 12.38 0.28 14.86
CA ASP A 68 13.19 -0.48 13.89
C ASP A 68 13.39 0.28 12.56
N GLU A 69 12.45 1.15 12.22
CA GLU A 69 12.40 1.85 10.92
C GLU A 69 12.49 3.38 11.08
N LEU A 70 13.19 3.85 12.12
CA LEU A 70 13.35 5.28 12.40
C LEU A 70 13.86 6.10 11.19
N PRO A 71 14.78 5.59 10.33
CA PRO A 71 15.17 6.30 9.11
C PRO A 71 14.03 6.50 8.09
N ILE A 72 13.05 5.59 8.04
CA ILE A 72 11.85 5.75 7.20
C ILE A 72 11.00 6.90 7.74
N LEU A 73 10.82 6.95 9.07
CA LEU A 73 10.03 7.97 9.75
C LEU A 73 10.67 9.35 9.66
N GLU A 74 11.99 9.46 9.86
CA GLU A 74 12.74 10.71 9.71
C GLU A 74 12.65 11.25 8.27
N ALA A 75 12.78 10.38 7.27
CA ALA A 75 12.66 10.76 5.86
C ALA A 75 11.24 11.18 5.46
N ALA A 76 10.24 10.82 6.26
CA ALA A 76 8.85 11.27 6.12
C ALA A 76 8.54 12.49 7.00
N GLU A 77 9.55 13.16 7.57
CA GLU A 77 9.39 14.30 8.50
C GLU A 77 8.48 13.99 9.69
N PHE A 78 8.50 12.72 10.15
CA PHE A 78 7.65 12.20 11.21
C PHE A 78 6.14 12.22 10.89
N ASP A 79 5.76 12.35 9.61
CA ASP A 79 4.39 12.08 9.16
C ASP A 79 4.16 10.56 9.14
N VAL A 80 3.44 10.07 10.16
CA VAL A 80 3.22 8.64 10.43
C VAL A 80 2.49 7.94 9.28
N PRO A 81 1.38 8.47 8.71
CA PRO A 81 0.78 7.90 7.49
C PRO A 81 1.74 7.80 6.30
N ILE A 82 2.54 8.83 6.04
CA ILE A 82 3.50 8.82 4.92
C ILE A 82 4.62 7.80 5.15
N ALA A 83 5.15 7.72 6.36
CA ALA A 83 6.13 6.71 6.76
C ALA A 83 5.55 5.29 6.66
N GLY A 84 4.29 5.12 7.09
CA GLY A 84 3.52 3.89 6.97
C GLY A 84 3.38 3.43 5.52
N ALA A 85 3.04 4.34 4.59
CA ALA A 85 2.96 4.01 3.17
C ALA A 85 4.32 3.53 2.61
N ARG A 86 5.43 4.16 3.01
CA ARG A 86 6.77 3.69 2.60
C ARG A 86 7.11 2.31 3.17
N LEU A 87 6.80 2.08 4.44
CA LEU A 87 7.00 0.79 5.09
C LEU A 87 6.14 -0.30 4.45
N LEU A 88 4.89 -0.01 4.08
CA LEU A 88 4.04 -0.91 3.31
C LEU A 88 4.68 -1.29 1.97
N GLY A 89 5.28 -0.31 1.27
CA GLY A 89 6.01 -0.56 0.03
C GLY A 89 7.15 -1.57 0.24
N LYS A 90 7.96 -1.35 1.27
CA LYS A 90 9.07 -2.24 1.66
C LYS A 90 8.58 -3.66 1.96
N ASP A 91 7.54 -3.79 2.77
CA ASP A 91 7.00 -5.10 3.14
C ASP A 91 6.34 -5.81 1.95
N ALA A 92 5.61 -5.09 1.11
CA ALA A 92 5.01 -5.64 -0.11
C ALA A 92 6.08 -6.15 -1.07
N ARG A 93 7.23 -5.47 -1.16
CA ARG A 93 8.37 -5.92 -1.95
C ARG A 93 8.99 -7.21 -1.42
N GLN A 94 9.09 -7.36 -0.09
CA GLN A 94 9.66 -8.55 0.55
C GLN A 94 8.84 -9.82 0.31
N ILE A 95 7.51 -9.72 0.29
CA ILE A 95 6.64 -10.88 0.08
C ILE A 95 6.38 -11.19 -1.39
N ALA A 96 6.64 -10.23 -2.29
CA ALA A 96 6.36 -10.38 -3.71
C ALA A 96 7.44 -11.23 -4.39
N THR A 97 7.01 -12.18 -5.23
CA THR A 97 7.94 -12.86 -6.14
C THR A 97 8.62 -11.86 -7.09
N GLN A 98 9.73 -12.27 -7.71
CA GLN A 98 10.46 -11.42 -8.66
C GLN A 98 9.55 -10.95 -9.82
N GLU A 99 8.68 -11.83 -10.33
CA GLU A 99 7.74 -11.51 -11.40
C GLU A 99 6.66 -10.52 -10.94
N THR A 100 6.02 -10.76 -9.79
CA THR A 100 5.06 -9.83 -9.20
C THR A 100 5.69 -8.45 -8.99
N SER A 101 6.91 -8.43 -8.45
CA SER A 101 7.62 -7.20 -8.15
C SER A 101 7.97 -6.40 -9.41
N ALA A 102 8.47 -7.08 -10.45
CA ALA A 102 8.75 -6.44 -11.72
C ALA A 102 7.49 -5.83 -12.35
N SER A 103 6.36 -6.54 -12.25
CA SER A 103 5.07 -6.05 -12.77
C SER A 103 4.58 -4.82 -12.04
N ILE A 104 4.61 -4.82 -10.70
CA ILE A 104 4.22 -3.67 -9.89
C ILE A 104 5.16 -2.48 -10.12
N ALA A 105 6.47 -2.71 -10.11
CA ALA A 105 7.45 -1.66 -10.35
C ALA A 105 7.26 -1.01 -11.73
N LYS A 106 7.00 -1.81 -12.76
CA LYS A 106 6.69 -1.30 -14.10
C LYS A 106 5.40 -0.48 -14.12
N MET A 107 4.34 -0.94 -13.46
CA MET A 107 3.07 -0.23 -13.37
C MET A 107 3.22 1.12 -12.63
N LEU A 108 3.97 1.17 -11.53
CA LEU A 108 4.20 2.40 -10.77
C LEU A 108 5.17 3.35 -11.49
N ALA A 109 6.05 2.85 -12.36
CA ALA A 109 6.94 3.66 -13.19
C ALA A 109 6.24 4.23 -14.45
N ASP A 110 5.10 3.67 -14.85
CA ASP A 110 4.29 4.19 -15.95
C ASP A 110 3.55 5.47 -15.51
N ALA A 111 3.92 6.60 -16.10
CA ALA A 111 3.39 7.90 -15.72
C ALA A 111 1.88 8.05 -15.96
N ASP A 112 1.33 7.39 -16.99
CA ASP A 112 -0.09 7.47 -17.30
C ASP A 112 -0.91 6.62 -16.34
N LEU A 113 -0.45 5.40 -16.04
CA LEU A 113 -1.09 4.55 -15.04
C LEU A 113 -1.02 5.17 -13.65
N LYS A 114 0.16 5.65 -13.24
CA LYS A 114 0.33 6.29 -11.93
C LYS A 114 -0.58 7.52 -11.78
N ARG A 115 -0.66 8.36 -12.82
CA ARG A 115 -1.55 9.54 -12.84
C ARG A 115 -3.02 9.15 -12.78
N GLU A 116 -3.43 8.11 -13.51
CA GLU A 116 -4.81 7.61 -13.44
C GLU A 116 -5.15 7.08 -12.03
N LEU A 117 -4.25 6.30 -11.42
CA LEU A 117 -4.44 5.82 -10.04
C LEU A 117 -4.59 7.01 -9.09
N LEU A 118 -3.64 7.96 -9.13
CA LEU A 118 -3.66 9.15 -8.28
C LEU A 118 -4.96 9.94 -8.43
N ASN A 119 -5.42 10.18 -9.66
CA ASN A 119 -6.70 10.87 -9.91
C ASN A 119 -7.87 10.16 -9.22
N GLN A 120 -7.89 8.82 -9.23
CA GLN A 120 -8.94 8.04 -8.57
C GLN A 120 -8.80 8.06 -7.04
N LEU A 121 -7.58 8.04 -6.50
CA LEU A 121 -7.35 8.19 -5.05
C LEU A 121 -7.90 9.55 -4.57
N VAL A 122 -7.58 10.62 -5.29
CA VAL A 122 -8.06 11.97 -4.98
C VAL A 122 -9.59 12.08 -5.05
N GLN A 123 -10.22 11.40 -6.01
CA GLN A 123 -11.69 11.36 -6.16
C GLN A 123 -12.40 10.55 -5.08
N THR A 124 -11.69 9.81 -4.22
CA THR A 124 -12.30 9.03 -3.13
C THR A 124 -12.92 9.93 -2.05
N SER A 125 -12.41 11.15 -1.88
CA SER A 125 -12.96 12.12 -0.93
C SER A 125 -13.78 13.19 -1.65
N PRO A 126 -14.99 13.51 -1.18
CA PRO A 126 -15.78 14.63 -1.71
C PRO A 126 -15.18 16.01 -1.38
N ARG A 127 -14.16 16.08 -0.52
CA ARG A 127 -13.41 17.29 -0.17
C ARG A 127 -12.00 17.24 -0.77
N SER A 128 -11.89 17.06 -2.08
CA SER A 128 -10.62 17.05 -2.79
C SER A 128 -10.11 18.49 -3.03
N ASP A 129 -9.51 19.10 -2.02
CA ASP A 129 -8.71 20.31 -2.21
C ASP A 129 -7.26 19.97 -2.62
N GLN A 130 -6.45 21.00 -2.88
CA GLN A 130 -5.06 20.81 -3.28
C GLN A 130 -4.24 20.09 -2.21
N SER A 131 -4.48 20.39 -0.93
CA SER A 131 -3.75 19.76 0.18
C SER A 131 -4.01 18.26 0.25
N TYR A 132 -5.26 17.84 0.02
CA TYR A 132 -5.62 16.44 -0.04
C TYR A 132 -4.98 15.73 -1.25
N ALA A 133 -4.96 16.39 -2.41
CA ALA A 133 -4.30 15.85 -3.60
C ALA A 133 -2.79 15.67 -3.42
N ASP A 134 -2.14 16.66 -2.77
CA ASP A 134 -0.72 16.60 -2.43
C ASP A 134 -0.45 15.45 -1.44
N HIS A 135 -1.31 15.27 -0.44
CA HIS A 135 -1.20 14.16 0.50
C HIS A 135 -1.34 12.79 -0.17
N CYS A 136 -2.34 12.60 -1.05
CA CYS A 136 -2.46 11.35 -1.84
C CYS A 136 -1.22 11.09 -2.72
N THR A 137 -0.61 12.15 -3.25
CA THR A 137 0.63 12.06 -4.03
C THR A 137 1.78 11.58 -3.14
N LEU A 138 1.95 12.18 -1.95
CA LEU A 138 2.99 11.77 -1.00
C LEU A 138 2.83 10.32 -0.55
N LEU A 139 1.60 9.86 -0.29
CA LEU A 139 1.32 8.47 0.07
C LEU A 139 1.78 7.51 -1.04
N LEU A 140 1.36 7.76 -2.28
CA LEU A 140 1.66 6.90 -3.42
C LEU A 140 3.17 6.90 -3.76
N ASP A 141 3.79 8.07 -3.71
CA ASP A 141 5.24 8.22 -3.94
C ASP A 141 6.06 7.52 -2.86
N SER A 142 5.65 7.64 -1.60
CA SER A 142 6.34 7.02 -0.48
C SER A 142 6.23 5.50 -0.54
N PHE A 143 5.05 4.97 -0.85
CA PHE A 143 4.86 3.55 -1.15
C PHE A 143 5.74 3.08 -2.30
N GLN A 144 5.77 3.81 -3.42
CA GLN A 144 6.62 3.43 -4.55
C GLN A 144 8.10 3.39 -4.16
N ARG A 145 8.60 4.39 -3.42
CA ARG A 145 10.00 4.43 -2.95
C ARG A 145 10.32 3.20 -2.10
N GLY A 146 9.50 2.93 -1.09
CA GLY A 146 9.66 1.74 -0.24
C GLY A 146 9.65 0.44 -1.05
N PHE A 147 8.78 0.33 -2.05
CA PHE A 147 8.69 -0.84 -2.91
C PHE A 147 9.91 -1.02 -3.83
N THR A 148 10.56 0.07 -4.25
CA THR A 148 11.73 0.03 -5.13
C THR A 148 13.07 -0.07 -4.41
N GLU A 149 13.15 0.44 -3.17
CA GLU A 149 14.37 0.46 -2.36
C GLU A 149 14.49 -0.74 -1.42
N GLY A 150 13.38 -1.42 -1.14
CA GLY A 150 13.29 -2.59 -0.25
C GLY A 150 13.71 -3.92 -0.85
#